data_AF-A0A0H5CG41-F1
#
_entry.id   AF-A0A0H5CG41-F1
#
_cell.length_a   1.000
_cell.length_b   1.000
_cell.length_c   1.000
_cell.angle_alpha   90.00
_cell.angle_beta   90.00
_cell.angle_gamma   90.00
#
_symmetry.space_group_name_H-M   'P 1'
#
loop_
_entity.id
_entity.type
_entity.pdbx_description
1 polymer ?
#
loop_
_entity_poly.entity_id
_entity_poly.type
_entity_poly.pdbx_seq_one_letter_code
_entity_poly.pdbx_strand_id
1 'polypeptide(L)'
;MSALSDPTRVDFETYVTARGAGLLRFAYVLTANEADAQDIVQDALSRALPRWSRIMSADDPDAYVRRMVVNAHVSWWRKVRRREAPAGNVAPPGHAPVAADAVIARGLASLRTVMGERDE
;
A
#
# COMPACT_ATOMS: atom_id res chain seq x y z
N MET A 1 4.26 -17.04 28.94
CA MET A 1 5.62 -17.26 28.41
C MET A 1 5.55 -18.23 27.23
N SER A 2 5.25 -17.72 26.04
CA SER A 2 5.34 -18.42 24.74
C SER A 2 5.08 -17.36 23.66
N ALA A 3 5.84 -17.15 22.60
CA ALA A 3 6.96 -17.88 22.02
C ALA A 3 8.16 -16.94 21.87
N LEU A 4 9.37 -17.50 21.79
CA LEU A 4 10.56 -16.81 21.32
C LEU A 4 10.28 -16.35 19.88
N SER A 5 9.79 -15.12 19.72
CA SER A 5 9.96 -14.40 18.46
C SER A 5 11.44 -14.46 18.15
N ASP A 6 11.79 -14.90 16.94
CA ASP A 6 13.16 -14.83 16.46
C ASP A 6 13.69 -13.41 16.75
N PRO A 7 14.66 -13.23 17.66
CA PRO A 7 15.11 -11.91 18.09
C PRO A 7 15.80 -11.15 16.96
N THR A 8 16.05 -11.81 15.83
CA THR A 8 16.60 -11.18 14.62
C THR A 8 15.52 -10.55 13.74
N ARG A 9 14.24 -10.90 13.94
CA ARG A 9 13.14 -10.41 13.10
C ARG A 9 12.55 -9.13 13.69
N VAL A 10 12.72 -8.02 12.97
CA VAL A 10 12.15 -6.71 13.33
C VAL A 10 10.64 -6.84 13.48
N ASP A 11 10.12 -6.47 14.65
CA ASP A 11 8.68 -6.44 14.90
C ASP A 11 8.01 -5.28 14.13
N PHE A 12 6.68 -5.33 14.05
CA PHE A 12 5.92 -4.38 13.25
C PHE A 12 6.04 -2.95 13.78
N GLU A 13 6.00 -2.77 15.11
CA GLU A 13 6.04 -1.45 15.74
C GLU A 13 7.40 -0.76 15.52
N THR A 14 8.49 -1.52 15.68
CA THR A 14 9.86 -1.07 15.40
C THR A 14 10.00 -0.68 13.93
N TYR A 15 9.45 -1.48 13.02
CA TYR A 15 9.46 -1.17 11.59
C TYR A 15 8.72 0.13 11.29
N VAL A 16 7.49 0.28 11.79
CA VAL A 16 6.65 1.46 11.56
C VAL A 16 7.28 2.71 12.18
N THR A 17 7.86 2.59 13.37
CA THR A 17 8.59 3.69 14.02
C THR A 17 9.76 4.15 13.16
N ALA A 18 10.53 3.22 12.60
CA ALA A 18 11.69 3.56 11.78
C ALA A 18 11.30 4.10 10.38
N ARG A 19 10.25 3.55 9.76
CA ARG A 19 9.97 3.75 8.31
C ARG A 19 8.67 4.50 8.00
N GLY A 20 7.80 4.72 8.99
CA GLY A 20 6.50 5.35 8.82
C GLY A 20 6.57 6.73 8.18
N ALA A 21 7.49 7.59 8.63
CA ALA A 21 7.69 8.91 8.04
C ALA A 21 8.15 8.85 6.57
N GLY A 22 8.92 7.83 6.20
CA GLY A 22 9.31 7.59 4.81
C GLY A 22 8.14 7.14 3.93
N LEU A 23 7.28 6.29 4.48
CA LEU A 23 6.05 5.84 3.80
C LEU A 23 5.07 7.00 3.60
N LEU A 24 4.93 7.90 4.58
CA LEU A 24 4.11 9.10 4.45
C LEU A 24 4.63 10.04 3.35
N ARG A 25 5.94 10.32 3.30
CA ARG A 25 6.53 11.11 2.21
C ARG A 25 6.32 10.45 0.86
N PHE A 26 6.46 9.12 0.79
CA PHE A 26 6.21 8.37 -0.43
C PHE A 26 4.75 8.48 -0.87
N ALA A 27 3.80 8.28 0.04
CA ALA A 27 2.37 8.41 -0.26
C ALA A 27 2.00 9.85 -0.64
N TYR A 28 2.59 10.86 -0.02
CA TYR A 28 2.39 12.27 -0.38
C TYR A 28 2.80 12.57 -1.82
N VAL A 29 3.89 11.98 -2.32
CA VAL A 29 4.27 12.10 -3.73
C VAL A 29 3.22 11.48 -4.67
N LEU A 30 2.51 10.44 -4.23
CA LEU A 30 1.45 9.81 -5.01
C LEU A 30 0.14 10.61 -4.99
N THR A 31 -0.17 11.27 -3.87
CA THR A 31 -1.47 11.93 -3.67
C THR A 31 -1.47 13.43 -3.90
N ALA A 32 -0.32 14.10 -3.71
CA ALA A 32 -0.21 15.55 -3.53
C ALA A 32 -1.15 16.12 -2.43
N ASN A 33 -1.59 15.28 -1.50
CA ASN A 33 -2.51 15.61 -0.43
C ASN A 33 -2.09 14.87 0.85
N GLU A 34 -1.93 15.60 1.95
CA GLU A 34 -1.45 15.07 3.23
C GLU A 34 -2.45 14.11 3.89
N ALA A 35 -3.74 14.46 3.89
CA ALA A 35 -4.79 13.62 4.48
C ALA A 35 -4.93 12.30 3.72
N ASP A 36 -4.95 12.35 2.38
CA ASP A 36 -5.02 11.13 1.56
C ASP A 36 -3.76 10.27 1.71
N ALA A 37 -2.58 10.89 1.87
CA ALA A 37 -1.33 10.16 2.11
C ALA A 37 -1.40 9.39 3.44
N GLN A 38 -1.89 10.03 4.50
CA GLN A 38 -2.07 9.39 5.79
C GLN A 38 -3.06 8.22 5.71
N ASP A 39 -4.21 8.41 5.07
CA ASP A 39 -5.23 7.37 4.90
C ASP A 39 -4.69 6.15 4.11
N ILE A 40 -3.95 6.40 3.03
CA ILE A 40 -3.34 5.34 2.22
C ILE A 40 -2.30 4.56 3.02
N VAL A 41 -1.42 5.24 3.76
CA VAL A 41 -0.42 4.57 4.60
C VAL A 41 -1.10 3.78 5.71
N GLN A 42 -2.14 4.33 6.33
CA GLN A 42 -2.90 3.65 7.37
C GLN A 42 -3.60 2.39 6.83
N ASP A 43 -4.25 2.45 5.68
CA ASP A 43 -4.85 1.27 5.03
C ASP A 43 -3.80 0.20 4.70
N ALA A 44 -2.64 0.61 4.14
CA ALA A 44 -1.56 -0.31 3.83
C ALA A 44 -1.00 -0.99 5.08
N LEU A 45 -0.70 -0.22 6.14
CA LEU A 45 -0.16 -0.75 7.40
C LEU A 45 -1.18 -1.62 8.15
N SER A 46 -2.47 -1.26 8.10
CA SER A 46 -3.55 -2.05 8.71
C SER A 46 -3.67 -3.44 8.06
N ARG A 47 -3.43 -3.54 6.76
CA ARG A 47 -3.37 -4.82 6.03
C ARG A 47 -2.05 -5.56 6.21
N ALA A 48 -0.96 -4.84 6.49
CA ALA A 48 0.36 -5.41 6.70
C ALA A 48 0.47 -6.12 8.05
N LEU A 49 -0.08 -5.52 9.11
CA LEU A 49 -0.03 -6.04 10.48
C LEU A 49 -0.42 -7.54 10.59
N PRO A 50 -1.60 -8.00 10.12
CA PRO A 50 -1.98 -9.41 10.23
C PRO A 50 -1.10 -10.36 9.38
N ARG A 51 -0.32 -9.84 8.43
CA ARG A 51 0.54 -10.61 7.52
C ARG A 51 2.03 -10.34 7.77
N TRP A 52 2.38 -9.75 8.91
CA TRP A 52 3.74 -9.26 9.16
C TRP A 52 4.81 -10.36 9.11
N SER A 53 4.48 -11.54 9.64
CA SER A 53 5.31 -12.75 9.58
C SER A 53 5.49 -13.32 8.16
N ARG A 54 4.68 -12.89 7.18
CA ARG A 54 4.92 -13.22 5.77
C ARG A 54 5.78 -12.15 5.11
N ILE A 55 5.47 -10.88 5.38
CA ILE A 55 6.17 -9.72 4.81
C ILE A 55 7.64 -9.74 5.17
N MET A 56 7.96 -9.95 6.44
CA MET A 56 9.35 -9.99 6.91
C MET A 56 10.13 -11.25 6.46
N SER A 57 9.47 -12.21 5.80
CA SER A 57 10.12 -13.40 5.21
C SER A 57 10.37 -13.22 3.71
N ALA A 58 9.93 -12.10 3.12
CA ALA A 58 10.22 -11.78 1.73
C ALA A 58 11.67 -11.28 1.59
N ASP A 59 12.22 -11.40 0.38
CA ASP A 59 13.59 -10.94 0.07
C ASP A 59 13.79 -9.44 0.37
N ASP A 60 12.75 -8.62 0.16
CA ASP A 60 12.74 -7.19 0.45
C ASP A 60 11.40 -6.76 1.08
N PRO A 61 11.31 -6.71 2.42
CA PRO A 61 10.13 -6.23 3.15
C PRO A 61 9.79 -4.76 2.84
N ASP A 62 10.79 -3.90 2.61
CA ASP A 62 10.58 -2.47 2.31
C ASP A 62 9.92 -2.28 0.94
N ALA A 63 10.35 -3.03 -0.07
CA ALA A 63 9.69 -3.05 -1.37
C ALA A 63 8.27 -3.63 -1.28
N TYR A 64 8.06 -4.65 -0.44
CA TYR A 64 6.74 -5.21 -0.20
C TYR A 64 5.78 -4.16 0.38
N VAL A 65 6.16 -3.47 1.45
CA VAL A 65 5.31 -2.47 2.10
C VAL A 65 5.06 -1.27 1.18
N ARG A 66 6.07 -0.77 0.46
CA ARG A 66 5.88 0.28 -0.56
C ARG A 66 4.88 -0.14 -1.64
N ARG A 67 4.92 -1.40 -2.07
CA ARG A 67 3.92 -1.95 -3.00
C ARG A 67 2.52 -1.96 -2.40
N MET A 68 2.38 -2.26 -1.11
CA MET A 68 1.08 -2.19 -0.43
C MET A 68 0.52 -0.76 -0.41
N VAL A 69 1.38 0.26 -0.20
CA VAL A 69 1.00 1.68 -0.29
C VAL A 69 0.48 2.04 -1.69
N VAL A 70 1.18 1.63 -2.75
CA VAL A 70 0.72 1.86 -4.13
C VAL A 70 -0.62 1.15 -4.39
N ASN A 71 -0.80 -0.08 -3.91
CA ASN A 71 -2.05 -0.81 -4.05
C ASN A 71 -3.23 -0.12 -3.37
N ALA A 72 -3.00 0.42 -2.16
CA ALA A 72 -4.00 1.19 -1.42
C ALA A 72 -4.41 2.45 -2.19
N HIS A 73 -3.44 3.21 -2.74
CA HIS A 73 -3.70 4.38 -3.59
C HIS A 73 -4.55 4.04 -4.82
N VAL A 74 -4.15 3.00 -5.58
CA VAL A 74 -4.89 2.56 -6.77
C VAL A 74 -6.32 2.12 -6.43
N SER A 75 -6.50 1.44 -5.29
CA SER A 75 -7.82 1.01 -4.81
C SER A 75 -8.72 2.21 -4.45
N TRP A 76 -8.16 3.18 -3.72
CA TRP A 76 -8.83 4.42 -3.35
C TRP A 76 -9.26 5.21 -4.59
N TRP A 77 -8.34 5.41 -5.53
CA TRP A 77 -8.61 6.15 -6.77
C TRP A 77 -9.71 5.52 -7.62
N ARG A 78 -9.70 4.19 -7.75
CA ARG A 78 -10.77 3.45 -8.44
C ARG A 78 -12.12 3.60 -7.74
N LYS A 79 -12.14 3.71 -6.41
CA LYS A 79 -13.38 3.92 -5.64
C LYS A 79 -13.92 5.33 -5.86
N VAL A 80 -13.07 6.35 -5.88
CA VAL A 80 -13.44 7.75 -6.18
C VAL A 80 -14.03 7.85 -7.59
N ARG A 81 -13.30 7.37 -8.60
CA ARG A 81 -13.79 7.34 -10.00
C ARG A 81 -15.13 6.63 -10.18
N ARG A 82 -15.38 5.55 -9.45
CA ARG A 82 -16.67 4.84 -9.50
C ARG A 82 -17.82 5.62 -8.85
N ARG A 83 -17.52 6.45 -7.85
CA ARG A 83 -18.51 7.29 -7.16
C ARG A 83 -18.87 8.54 -7.96
N GLU A 84 -17.96 9.02 -8.80
CA GLU A 84 -18.14 10.23 -9.62
C GLU A 84 -18.68 9.95 -11.03
N ALA A 85 -18.94 8.70 -11.40
CA ALA A 85 -19.59 8.37 -12.67
C ALA A 85 -21.13 8.45 -12.58
N PRO A 86 -21.74 9.40 -13.29
CA PRO A 86 -22.45 9.07 -14.52
C PRO A 86 -21.80 9.81 -15.71
N ALA A 87 -21.08 9.07 -16.56
CA ALA A 87 -20.48 9.58 -17.81
C ALA A 87 -19.72 10.91 -17.69
N GLY A 88 -18.55 10.94 -17.05
CA GLY A 88 -17.70 12.13 -17.09
C GLY A 88 -16.47 12.01 -16.21
N ASN A 89 -15.31 11.81 -16.84
CA ASN A 89 -14.01 11.70 -16.18
C ASN A 89 -13.59 13.07 -15.60
N VAL A 90 -13.91 13.34 -14.33
CA VAL A 90 -13.35 14.46 -13.58
C VAL A 90 -12.62 13.89 -12.37
N ALA A 91 -11.31 14.14 -12.29
CA ALA A 91 -10.54 13.89 -11.07
C ALA A 91 -10.97 14.91 -10.01
N PRO A 92 -11.03 14.56 -8.72
CA PRO A 92 -11.20 15.56 -7.67
C PRO A 92 -10.06 16.58 -7.77
N PRO A 93 -10.34 17.87 -7.53
CA PRO A 93 -9.33 18.91 -7.59
C PRO A 93 -8.24 18.64 -6.55
N GLY A 94 -7.04 18.30 -7.01
CA GLY A 94 -5.87 17.99 -6.17
C GLY A 94 -5.17 16.66 -6.50
N HIS A 95 -5.82 15.75 -7.21
CA HIS A 95 -5.26 14.42 -7.51
C HIS A 95 -4.71 14.35 -8.94
N ALA A 96 -3.39 14.43 -9.09
CA ALA A 96 -2.75 14.25 -10.39
C ALA A 96 -2.77 12.76 -10.78
N PRO A 97 -3.35 12.37 -11.94
CA PRO A 97 -3.24 11.00 -12.43
C PRO A 97 -1.83 10.78 -12.96
N VAL A 98 -0.98 10.09 -12.20
CA VAL A 98 0.35 9.73 -12.69
C VAL A 98 0.20 8.57 -13.69
N ALA A 99 0.72 8.74 -14.90
CA ALA A 99 0.73 7.72 -15.96
C ALA A 99 1.42 6.38 -15.56
N ALA A 100 2.03 6.31 -14.38
CA ALA A 100 2.48 5.09 -13.71
C ALA A 100 1.34 4.11 -13.36
N ASP A 101 0.08 4.59 -13.31
CA ASP A 101 -1.12 3.84 -12.93
C ASP A 101 -1.38 2.58 -13.77
N ALA A 102 -1.19 2.65 -15.09
CA ALA A 102 -1.48 1.52 -15.98
C ALA A 102 -0.38 0.46 -15.94
N VAL A 103 0.88 0.89 -15.81
CA VAL A 103 2.05 -0.01 -15.79
C VAL A 103 2.16 -0.71 -14.44
N ILE A 104 1.93 -0.01 -13.34
CA ILE A 104 1.93 -0.60 -12.00
C ILE A 104 0.70 -1.49 -11.82
N ALA A 105 -0.50 -1.06 -12.21
CA ALA A 105 -1.68 -1.93 -12.16
C ALA A 105 -1.54 -3.20 -13.00
N ARG A 106 -0.88 -3.12 -14.17
CA ARG A 106 -0.61 -4.29 -15.03
C ARG A 106 0.48 -5.19 -14.45
N GLY A 107 1.55 -4.62 -13.88
CA GLY A 107 2.58 -5.38 -13.17
C GLY A 107 2.08 -6.08 -11.90
N LEU A 108 1.14 -5.46 -11.18
CA LEU A 108 0.52 -6.03 -9.98
C LEU A 108 -0.56 -7.06 -10.31
N ALA A 109 -1.28 -6.92 -11.42
CA ALA A 109 -2.17 -7.96 -11.91
C ALA A 109 -1.39 -9.25 -12.20
N SER A 110 -0.17 -9.15 -12.74
CA SER A 110 0.73 -10.28 -12.95
C SER A 110 1.25 -10.88 -11.62
N LEU A 111 1.51 -10.06 -10.60
CA LEU A 111 1.92 -10.56 -9.27
C LEU A 111 0.76 -11.17 -8.46
N ARG A 112 -0.47 -10.70 -8.66
CA ARG A 112 -1.69 -11.31 -8.10
C ARG A 112 -1.96 -12.70 -8.68
N THR A 113 -1.55 -12.95 -9.92
CA THR A 113 -1.60 -14.29 -10.55
C THR A 113 -0.50 -15.22 -10.01
N VAL A 114 0.68 -14.67 -9.68
CA VAL A 114 1.80 -15.46 -9.12
C VAL A 114 1.61 -15.77 -7.63
N MET A 115 0.94 -14.89 -6.89
CA MET A 115 0.58 -15.08 -5.47
C MET A 115 -0.84 -15.65 -5.34
N GLY A 116 -1.08 -16.77 -6.04
CA GLY A 116 -2.38 -17.44 -6.16
C GLY A 116 -3.23 -17.37 -4.89
N GLU A 117 -4.48 -16.96 -5.11
CA GLU A 117 -5.70 -17.41 -4.42
C GLU A 117 -5.47 -18.01 -3.01
N ARG A 118 -5.82 -17.22 -1.99
CA ARG A 118 -6.57 -17.61 -0.77
C ARG A 118 -6.31 -16.59 0.34
N ASP A 119 -7.25 -15.68 0.51
CA ASP A 119 -7.60 -15.14 1.82
C ASP A 119 -9.14 -15.22 1.87
N GLU A 120 -9.65 -16.39 2.29
CA GLU A 120 -10.92 -16.52 3.02
C GLU A 120 -10.61 -16.47 4.52
#